data_AF-A0AAV2Q073-F1
#
_entry.id   AF-A0AAV2Q073-F1
#
_cell.length_a   1.000
_cell.length_b   1.000
_cell.length_c   1.000
_cell.angle_alpha   90.00
_cell.angle_beta   90.00
_cell.angle_gamma   90.00
#
_symmetry.space_group_name_H-M   'P 1'
#
loop_
_entity.id
_entity.type
_entity.pdbx_description
1 polymer ?
#
loop_
_entity_poly.entity_id
_entity_poly.type
_entity_poly.pdbx_seq_one_letter_code
_entity_poly.pdbx_strand_id
1 'polypeptide(L)'
;AQTSNIISVTNRVDNVDGIVLSNVNQYCPTRCDMADNEVKCEWKWKSAERRPIIVINNKLLHPKPNQVYRYSVNRDDTDLTLICKGNGNHFMNFGQQTITARCYGDGKFYVTDFENGFPDEGHRVEDMECENKIHADITPFPDDPLICKGYLLKIGFNDVQPFHELIKVCFERNLQKTIWTKHTIQGKSLLAGDNRPDTKFNFGPMPFFTPGDQSYFTVNLPTLYKSFPYITRLGLEDFAIKCSESLRLDKGHMAPSGDFVTSTEKQASFYYINSFPQWSTINQGNWLKVEFSVQNLAKHLGEDLEIITGGLEVLKDIYLKSDPNKVPVPDFTWKIIF
;
A
#
# COMPACT_ATOMS: atom_id res chain seq x y z
N ALA A 1 -31.27 -19.62 3.91
CA ALA A 1 -31.12 -20.94 4.57
C ALA A 1 -30.19 -21.80 3.72
N GLN A 2 -29.38 -22.59 4.41
CA GLN A 2 -28.21 -23.39 4.05
C GLN A 2 -28.21 -24.22 2.74
N THR A 3 -27.03 -24.21 2.11
CA THR A 3 -26.25 -25.30 1.46
C THR A 3 -26.92 -26.36 0.58
N SER A 4 -26.40 -26.46 -0.64
CA SER A 4 -26.30 -27.70 -1.43
C SER A 4 -25.31 -28.70 -0.82
N ASN A 5 -25.60 -30.00 -0.91
CA ASN A 5 -24.71 -31.09 -1.36
C ASN A 5 -25.40 -32.45 -1.14
N ILE A 6 -25.67 -33.18 -2.23
CA ILE A 6 -26.11 -34.58 -2.22
C ILE A 6 -24.86 -35.44 -2.43
N ILE A 7 -24.60 -36.36 -1.49
CA ILE A 7 -23.57 -37.40 -1.59
C ILE A 7 -24.31 -38.74 -1.71
N SER A 8 -23.99 -39.54 -2.73
CA SER A 8 -24.46 -40.92 -2.86
C SER A 8 -23.26 -41.87 -2.89
N VAL A 9 -23.28 -42.88 -2.00
CA VAL A 9 -22.31 -43.98 -1.93
C VAL A 9 -23.03 -45.28 -2.32
N THR A 10 -22.41 -46.09 -3.18
CA THR A 10 -22.88 -47.45 -3.48
C THR A 10 -21.79 -48.47 -3.20
N ASN A 11 -22.13 -49.46 -2.37
CA ASN A 11 -21.32 -50.64 -2.10
C ASN A 11 -21.55 -51.70 -3.19
N ARG A 12 -20.48 -52.13 -3.87
CA ARG A 12 -20.40 -53.47 -4.48
C ARG A 12 -18.99 -54.01 -4.41
N VAL A 13 -18.89 -55.17 -3.80
CA VAL A 13 -17.73 -56.07 -3.78
C VAL A 13 -18.15 -57.25 -4.64
N ASP A 14 -17.43 -57.54 -5.71
CA ASP A 14 -17.52 -58.83 -6.41
C ASP A 14 -16.09 -59.31 -6.72
N ASN A 15 -15.83 -60.54 -6.29
CA ASN A 15 -14.56 -61.26 -6.30
C ASN A 15 -14.69 -62.40 -7.33
N VAL A 16 -13.77 -62.57 -8.30
CA VAL A 16 -13.57 -63.87 -9.01
C VAL A 16 -12.11 -64.02 -9.48
N ASP A 17 -11.62 -65.24 -9.32
CA ASP A 17 -10.27 -65.79 -9.45
C ASP A 17 -9.58 -65.77 -10.84
N GLY A 18 -8.25 -65.62 -10.80
CA GLY A 18 -7.25 -66.60 -11.30
C GLY A 18 -6.97 -66.78 -12.80
N ILE A 19 -5.81 -66.29 -13.29
CA ILE A 19 -4.97 -66.93 -14.35
C ILE A 19 -3.48 -66.59 -14.10
N VAL A 20 -2.60 -67.60 -14.16
CA VAL A 20 -1.13 -67.51 -14.20
C VAL A 20 -0.63 -67.81 -15.63
N LEU A 21 0.56 -67.30 -15.96
CA LEU A 21 1.40 -67.41 -17.18
C LEU A 21 1.31 -66.11 -18.03
N SER A 22 2.39 -65.43 -18.43
CA SER A 22 3.78 -65.81 -18.68
C SER A 22 4.69 -64.57 -18.71
N ASN A 23 5.97 -64.75 -18.38
CA ASN A 23 7.03 -63.74 -18.48
C ASN A 23 7.04 -63.03 -19.84
N VAL A 24 6.79 -61.72 -19.82
CA VAL A 24 7.26 -60.79 -20.84
C VAL A 24 8.10 -59.76 -20.10
N ASN A 25 9.41 -59.76 -20.37
CA ASN A 25 10.31 -58.66 -20.04
C ASN A 25 9.82 -57.41 -20.79
N GLN A 26 8.92 -56.67 -20.16
CA GLN A 26 8.54 -55.35 -20.62
C GLN A 26 9.40 -54.36 -19.85
N TYR A 27 10.33 -53.76 -20.59
CA TYR A 27 11.05 -52.56 -20.19
C TYR A 27 10.02 -51.58 -19.61
N CYS A 28 10.00 -51.41 -18.29
CA CYS A 28 9.23 -50.37 -17.64
C CYS A 28 10.09 -49.11 -17.80
N PRO A 29 9.74 -48.13 -18.66
CA PRO A 29 10.26 -46.79 -18.43
C PRO A 29 9.68 -46.42 -17.07
N THR A 30 10.55 -46.17 -16.09
CA THR A 30 10.20 -45.72 -14.75
C THR A 30 9.38 -44.44 -14.84
N ARG A 31 8.09 -44.57 -15.07
CA ARG A 31 7.06 -43.68 -14.58
C ARG A 31 6.61 -44.31 -13.27
N CYS A 32 7.51 -44.25 -12.29
CA CYS A 32 7.10 -44.38 -10.90
C CYS A 32 5.93 -43.42 -10.72
N ASP A 33 4.85 -43.90 -10.12
CA ASP A 33 3.79 -43.07 -9.57
C ASP A 33 4.44 -41.97 -8.74
N MET A 34 4.62 -40.78 -9.34
CA MET A 34 4.88 -39.57 -8.59
C MET A 34 3.54 -39.29 -7.92
N ALA A 35 3.39 -39.76 -6.68
CA ALA A 35 2.59 -39.03 -5.72
C ALA A 35 2.92 -37.55 -5.91
N ASP A 36 1.90 -36.69 -6.04
CA ASP A 36 2.04 -35.24 -6.07
C ASP A 36 2.91 -34.79 -4.88
N ASN A 37 4.23 -34.79 -5.07
CA ASN A 37 5.20 -34.24 -4.15
C ASN A 37 5.14 -32.73 -4.37
N GLU A 38 4.03 -32.15 -3.94
CA GLU A 38 3.82 -30.72 -3.91
C GLU A 38 4.84 -30.11 -2.94
N VAL A 39 6.02 -29.76 -3.46
CA VAL A 39 6.99 -29.00 -2.69
C VAL A 39 6.36 -27.64 -2.41
N LYS A 40 6.18 -27.34 -1.11
CA LYS A 40 5.62 -26.09 -0.63
C LYS A 40 6.74 -25.16 -0.24
N CYS A 41 6.90 -24.05 -0.96
CA CYS A 41 7.82 -23.01 -0.54
C CYS A 41 7.22 -22.14 0.54
N GLU A 42 7.99 -21.93 1.61
CA GLU A 42 7.64 -21.16 2.77
C GLU A 42 8.50 -19.90 2.86
N TRP A 43 7.86 -18.74 3.04
CA TRP A 43 8.54 -17.47 3.24
C TRP A 43 7.91 -16.67 4.39
N LYS A 44 8.76 -15.95 5.15
CA LYS A 44 8.37 -15.09 6.28
C LYS A 44 8.61 -13.63 5.95
N TRP A 45 7.59 -12.80 6.17
CA TRP A 45 7.70 -11.36 6.01
C TRP A 45 8.63 -10.74 7.06
N LYS A 46 9.58 -9.90 6.62
CA LYS A 46 10.59 -9.26 7.48
C LYS A 46 10.65 -7.75 7.21
N SER A 47 10.10 -6.92 8.09
CA SER A 47 10.01 -5.46 7.85
C SER A 47 11.31 -4.83 7.34
N ALA A 48 11.19 -4.03 6.28
CA ALA A 48 12.31 -3.33 5.64
C ALA A 48 11.89 -1.94 5.18
N GLU A 49 12.77 -0.94 5.31
CA GLU A 49 12.42 0.43 4.97
C GLU A 49 12.34 0.65 3.44
N ARG A 50 13.25 0.05 2.69
CA ARG A 50 13.33 0.11 1.21
C ARG A 50 12.80 -1.17 0.56
N ARG A 51 11.68 -1.67 1.07
CA ARG A 51 11.05 -2.90 0.59
C ARG A 51 10.61 -2.75 -0.89
N PRO A 52 10.91 -3.74 -1.76
CA PRO A 52 10.37 -3.76 -3.11
C PRO A 52 8.85 -3.93 -3.12
N ILE A 53 8.19 -3.50 -4.19
CA ILE A 53 6.80 -3.91 -4.45
C ILE A 53 6.84 -5.42 -4.77
N ILE A 54 6.05 -6.21 -4.06
CA ILE A 54 5.99 -7.66 -4.28
C ILE A 54 4.62 -8.00 -4.87
N VAL A 55 4.63 -8.56 -6.07
CA VAL A 55 3.42 -8.87 -6.84
C VAL A 55 3.35 -10.37 -7.04
N ILE A 56 2.15 -10.92 -6.87
CA ILE A 56 1.83 -12.28 -7.26
C ILE A 56 0.47 -12.29 -7.97
N ASN A 57 0.37 -12.96 -9.12
CA ASN A 57 -0.86 -13.02 -9.91
C ASN A 57 -1.48 -11.64 -10.15
N ASN A 58 -0.61 -10.67 -10.50
CA ASN A 58 -0.94 -9.26 -10.71
C ASN A 58 -1.59 -8.55 -9.50
N LYS A 59 -1.43 -9.08 -8.29
CA LYS A 59 -1.91 -8.46 -7.05
C LYS A 59 -0.76 -8.13 -6.12
N LEU A 60 -0.84 -6.97 -5.48
CA LEU A 60 0.08 -6.60 -4.41
C LEU A 60 -0.03 -7.61 -3.27
N LEU A 61 1.13 -8.15 -2.85
CA LEU A 61 1.20 -9.09 -1.76
C LEU A 61 1.35 -8.35 -0.43
N HIS A 62 0.37 -8.52 0.46
CA HIS A 62 0.43 -7.97 1.81
C HIS A 62 0.75 -9.06 2.85
N PRO A 63 1.59 -8.76 3.86
CA PRO A 63 1.85 -9.62 4.99
C PRO A 63 0.59 -9.99 5.74
N LYS A 64 0.55 -11.18 6.35
CA LYS A 64 -0.50 -11.57 7.30
C LYS A 64 0.15 -12.17 8.57
N PRO A 65 -0.47 -12.04 9.76
CA PRO A 65 0.09 -12.56 11.01
C PRO A 65 0.30 -14.07 10.95
N ASN A 66 1.50 -14.51 11.34
CA ASN A 66 1.88 -15.93 11.33
C ASN A 66 1.67 -16.60 9.96
N GLN A 67 1.53 -15.82 8.89
CA GLN A 67 1.31 -16.35 7.56
C GLN A 67 2.63 -16.87 7.04
N VAL A 68 2.62 -18.16 6.78
CA VAL A 68 3.58 -18.78 5.89
C VAL A 68 2.91 -18.88 4.54
N TYR A 69 3.43 -18.17 3.55
CA TYR A 69 2.97 -18.31 2.19
C TYR A 69 3.41 -19.68 1.68
N ARG A 70 2.49 -20.47 1.13
CA ARG A 70 2.77 -21.82 0.63
C ARG A 70 2.41 -21.88 -0.84
N TYR A 71 3.41 -22.20 -1.67
CA TYR A 71 3.26 -22.29 -3.11
C TYR A 71 3.88 -23.56 -3.64
N SER A 72 3.31 -24.07 -4.73
CA SER A 72 3.61 -25.37 -5.30
C SER A 72 4.52 -25.22 -6.50
N VAL A 73 5.62 -25.98 -6.52
CA VAL A 73 6.53 -26.06 -7.67
C VAL A 73 5.75 -26.55 -8.91
N ASN A 74 5.98 -25.94 -10.07
CA ASN A 74 5.35 -26.23 -11.39
C ASN A 74 4.03 -25.51 -11.72
N ARG A 75 3.75 -24.34 -11.14
CA ARG A 75 2.72 -23.44 -11.68
C ARG A 75 3.32 -22.07 -11.94
N ASP A 76 3.28 -21.62 -13.19
CA ASP A 76 3.68 -20.26 -13.60
C ASP A 76 2.94 -19.17 -12.80
N ASP A 77 1.77 -19.50 -12.23
CA ASP A 77 0.95 -18.66 -11.34
C ASP A 77 1.50 -18.53 -9.89
N THR A 78 2.76 -18.88 -9.63
CA THR A 78 3.37 -18.81 -8.28
C THR A 78 4.64 -17.99 -8.20
N ASP A 79 5.13 -17.46 -9.32
CA ASP A 79 6.30 -16.60 -9.35
C ASP A 79 6.01 -15.27 -8.64
N LEU A 80 6.94 -14.84 -7.79
CA LEU A 80 6.88 -13.54 -7.15
C LEU A 80 7.66 -12.55 -8.01
N THR A 81 7.00 -11.49 -8.48
CA THR A 81 7.67 -10.36 -9.11
C THR A 81 8.02 -9.33 -8.05
N LEU A 82 9.30 -9.01 -7.90
CA LEU A 82 9.78 -7.97 -7.00
C LEU A 82 10.24 -6.77 -7.83
N ILE A 83 9.81 -5.57 -7.45
CA ILE A 83 10.00 -4.37 -8.25
C ILE A 83 10.59 -3.24 -7.38
N CYS A 84 11.76 -2.74 -7.78
CA CYS A 84 12.41 -1.54 -7.31
C CYS A 84 12.14 -0.37 -8.26
N LYS A 85 10.92 0.16 -8.18
CA LYS A 85 10.49 1.27 -9.03
C LYS A 85 11.23 2.57 -8.67
N GLY A 86 11.56 3.34 -9.71
CA GLY A 86 12.14 4.68 -9.61
C GLY A 86 13.21 4.89 -10.67
N ASN A 87 13.51 6.14 -11.05
CA ASN A 87 14.59 6.39 -11.99
C ASN A 87 15.93 5.98 -11.38
N GLY A 88 16.61 5.01 -11.99
CA GLY A 88 17.86 4.46 -11.47
C GLY A 88 17.72 3.77 -10.10
N ASN A 89 16.53 3.28 -9.75
CA ASN A 89 16.35 2.48 -8.53
C ASN A 89 16.47 1.00 -8.88
N HIS A 90 17.39 0.29 -8.23
CA HIS A 90 17.70 -1.11 -8.53
C HIS A 90 17.76 -1.94 -7.25
N PHE A 91 17.77 -3.25 -7.39
CA PHE A 91 18.14 -4.16 -6.29
C PHE A 91 19.65 -4.10 -6.05
N MET A 92 20.06 -3.89 -4.80
CA MET A 92 21.48 -3.70 -4.42
C MET A 92 22.40 -4.84 -4.89
N ASN A 93 21.87 -6.05 -5.01
CA ASN A 93 22.65 -7.25 -5.35
C ASN A 93 22.65 -7.57 -6.85
N PHE A 94 21.73 -6.99 -7.63
CA PHE A 94 21.45 -7.43 -9.00
C PHE A 94 21.56 -6.31 -10.04
N GLY A 95 21.48 -5.04 -9.64
CA GLY A 95 21.46 -3.91 -10.58
C GLY A 95 20.23 -3.87 -11.50
N GLN A 96 19.26 -4.77 -11.31
CA GLN A 96 18.00 -4.81 -12.05
C GLN A 96 16.91 -4.05 -11.29
N GLN A 97 15.92 -3.50 -12.01
CA GLN A 97 14.75 -2.86 -11.39
C GLN A 97 13.66 -3.86 -11.05
N THR A 98 13.58 -4.96 -11.79
CA THR A 98 12.58 -6.02 -11.61
C THR A 98 13.29 -7.35 -11.61
N ILE A 99 13.04 -8.14 -10.57
CA ILE A 99 13.56 -9.50 -10.43
C ILE A 99 12.39 -10.46 -10.17
N THR A 100 12.59 -11.74 -10.48
CA THR A 100 11.61 -12.79 -10.21
C THR A 100 12.17 -13.74 -9.17
N ALA A 101 11.39 -14.03 -8.12
CA ALA A 101 11.70 -15.08 -7.18
C ALA A 101 10.82 -16.29 -7.44
N ARG A 102 11.44 -17.47 -7.52
CA ARG A 102 10.76 -18.74 -7.79
C ARG A 102 10.82 -19.66 -6.60
N CYS A 103 9.78 -20.49 -6.49
CA CYS A 103 9.73 -21.58 -5.53
C CYS A 103 10.56 -22.77 -6.04
N TYR A 104 11.57 -23.18 -5.27
CA TYR A 104 12.41 -24.33 -5.61
C TYR A 104 12.07 -25.55 -4.73
N GLY A 105 12.52 -26.72 -5.18
CA GLY A 105 12.27 -28.05 -4.59
C GLY A 105 12.62 -28.22 -3.10
N ASP A 106 13.33 -27.26 -2.49
CA ASP A 106 13.80 -27.26 -1.11
C ASP A 106 12.88 -26.49 -0.14
N GLY A 107 11.75 -25.98 -0.62
CA GLY A 107 10.75 -25.29 0.19
C GLY A 107 11.08 -23.82 0.47
N LYS A 108 11.92 -23.16 -0.34
CA LYS A 108 12.20 -21.73 -0.22
C LYS A 108 12.05 -20.99 -1.56
N PHE A 109 11.84 -19.68 -1.45
CA PHE A 109 11.92 -18.77 -2.59
C PHE A 109 13.34 -18.26 -2.77
N TYR A 110 13.84 -18.38 -3.99
CA TYR A 110 15.11 -17.79 -4.38
C TYR A 110 14.94 -16.85 -5.56
N VAL A 111 15.70 -15.76 -5.51
CA VAL A 111 16.01 -14.92 -6.66
C VAL A 111 17.28 -15.48 -7.31
N THR A 112 17.23 -15.76 -8.60
CA THR A 112 18.38 -16.24 -9.38
C THR A 112 18.65 -15.30 -10.55
N ASP A 113 19.92 -14.98 -10.80
CA ASP A 113 20.33 -14.37 -12.07
C ASP A 113 20.23 -15.41 -13.19
N PHE A 114 19.46 -15.08 -14.23
CA PHE A 114 19.08 -15.99 -15.31
C PHE A 114 20.23 -16.50 -16.19
N GLU A 115 21.48 -16.14 -15.90
CA GLU A 115 22.61 -16.60 -16.70
C GLU A 115 23.20 -17.94 -16.24
N ASN A 116 23.24 -18.30 -14.95
CA ASN A 116 23.86 -19.58 -14.50
C ASN A 116 23.43 -20.15 -13.12
N GLY A 117 22.44 -19.59 -12.42
CA GLY A 117 22.24 -19.88 -10.99
C GLY A 117 21.56 -21.21 -10.64
N PHE A 118 22.30 -22.12 -9.98
CA PHE A 118 21.73 -23.20 -9.16
C PHE A 118 21.16 -22.65 -7.83
N PRO A 119 20.26 -23.37 -7.12
CA PRO A 119 19.66 -22.91 -5.85
C PRO A 119 20.65 -22.54 -4.75
N ASP A 120 21.86 -23.11 -4.77
CA ASP A 120 22.89 -22.90 -3.75
C ASP A 120 23.51 -21.48 -3.78
N GLU A 121 23.28 -20.71 -4.85
CA GLU A 121 23.68 -19.29 -4.97
C GLU A 121 22.48 -18.32 -4.87
N GLY A 122 21.28 -18.85 -4.63
CA GLY A 122 20.04 -18.06 -4.63
C GLY A 122 19.94 -17.10 -3.44
N HIS A 123 19.43 -15.89 -3.69
CA HIS A 123 19.14 -14.93 -2.62
C HIS A 123 17.71 -15.09 -2.11
N ARG A 124 17.53 -14.93 -0.80
CA ARG A 124 16.23 -15.00 -0.13
C ARG A 124 15.38 -13.75 -0.36
N VAL A 125 14.08 -13.93 -0.57
CA VAL A 125 13.11 -12.83 -0.75
C VAL A 125 13.09 -11.89 0.46
N GLU A 126 13.27 -12.41 1.69
CA GLU A 126 13.31 -11.57 2.90
C GLU A 126 14.49 -10.59 2.97
N ASP A 127 15.54 -10.83 2.19
CA ASP A 127 16.75 -10.01 2.19
C ASP A 127 16.79 -9.04 1.00
N MET A 128 15.75 -9.02 0.17
CA MET A 128 15.64 -8.14 -0.98
C MET A 128 15.22 -6.74 -0.58
N GLU A 129 16.08 -5.77 -0.87
CA GLU A 129 15.83 -4.34 -0.70
C GLU A 129 16.26 -3.57 -1.94
N CYS A 130 15.55 -2.48 -2.19
CA CYS A 130 15.92 -1.50 -3.20
C CYS A 130 17.04 -0.58 -2.69
N GLU A 131 17.83 -0.05 -3.61
CA GLU A 131 18.81 0.99 -3.33
C GLU A 131 18.14 2.23 -2.75
N ASN A 132 17.00 2.62 -3.32
CA ASN A 132 16.23 3.78 -2.93
C ASN A 132 14.80 3.41 -2.54
N LYS A 133 14.18 4.28 -1.74
CA LYS A 133 12.77 4.19 -1.40
C LYS A 133 11.89 4.32 -2.65
N ILE A 134 10.83 3.52 -2.71
CA ILE A 134 9.86 3.57 -3.79
C ILE A 134 8.81 4.65 -3.51
N HIS A 135 8.49 5.43 -4.54
CA HIS A 135 7.42 6.41 -4.55
C HIS A 135 6.24 5.92 -5.39
N ALA A 136 5.02 6.14 -4.89
CA ALA A 136 3.79 5.83 -5.61
C ALA A 136 3.60 6.74 -6.84
N ASP A 137 2.86 6.23 -7.81
CA ASP A 137 2.38 6.99 -8.96
C ASP A 137 1.12 7.77 -8.58
N ILE A 138 0.84 8.81 -9.38
CA ILE A 138 -0.45 9.50 -9.33
C ILE A 138 -1.05 9.50 -10.73
N THR A 139 -2.30 9.05 -10.84
CA THR A 139 -3.03 9.02 -12.11
C THR A 139 -4.36 9.79 -12.01
N PRO A 140 -4.75 10.55 -13.05
CA PRO A 140 -6.10 11.11 -13.11
C PRO A 140 -7.13 10.00 -13.30
N PHE A 141 -8.30 10.16 -12.71
CA PHE A 141 -9.47 9.30 -12.90
C PHE A 141 -10.58 10.11 -13.59
N PRO A 142 -11.53 9.48 -14.31
CA PRO A 142 -12.60 10.22 -14.96
C PRO A 142 -13.29 11.19 -14.00
N ASP A 143 -13.33 12.45 -14.41
CA ASP A 143 -13.98 13.51 -13.65
C ASP A 143 -15.47 13.19 -13.52
N ASP A 144 -15.95 13.18 -12.29
CA ASP A 144 -17.37 13.11 -11.98
C ASP A 144 -17.71 14.30 -11.09
N PRO A 145 -18.35 15.35 -11.63
CA PRO A 145 -18.65 16.57 -10.87
C PRO A 145 -19.66 16.33 -9.73
N LEU A 146 -20.39 15.21 -9.74
CA LEU A 146 -21.28 14.82 -8.64
C LEU A 146 -20.49 14.24 -7.45
N ILE A 147 -19.30 13.67 -7.71
CA ILE A 147 -18.46 13.01 -6.72
C ILE A 147 -17.30 13.91 -6.25
N CYS A 148 -16.73 14.70 -7.17
CA CYS A 148 -15.63 15.60 -6.88
C CYS A 148 -15.79 16.93 -7.60
N LYS A 149 -15.81 18.04 -6.85
CA LYS A 149 -15.84 19.41 -7.41
C LYS A 149 -14.49 19.88 -7.98
N GLY A 150 -13.46 19.06 -7.85
CA GLY A 150 -12.11 19.31 -8.35
C GLY A 150 -11.61 18.16 -9.19
N TYR A 151 -10.31 17.92 -9.15
CA TYR A 151 -9.67 16.82 -9.85
C TYR A 151 -9.77 15.53 -9.05
N LEU A 152 -10.21 14.46 -9.71
CA LEU A 152 -10.26 13.14 -9.12
C LEU A 152 -8.97 12.39 -9.46
N LEU A 153 -8.15 12.11 -8.45
CA LEU A 153 -6.81 11.52 -8.58
C LEU A 153 -6.73 10.20 -7.82
N LYS A 154 -5.82 9.33 -8.26
CA LYS A 154 -5.47 8.10 -7.55
C LYS A 154 -3.98 8.06 -7.27
N ILE A 155 -3.62 7.78 -6.02
CA ILE A 155 -2.26 7.47 -5.59
C ILE A 155 -2.14 5.94 -5.53
N GLY A 156 -1.09 5.36 -6.10
CA GLY A 156 -0.98 3.91 -6.19
C GLY A 156 0.23 3.43 -6.98
N PHE A 157 0.17 2.21 -7.53
CA PHE A 157 1.25 1.63 -8.33
C PHE A 157 0.76 1.23 -9.71
N ASN A 158 1.40 1.74 -10.77
CA ASN A 158 1.14 1.31 -12.14
C ASN A 158 1.88 0.00 -12.51
N ASP A 159 2.83 -0.44 -11.68
CA ASP A 159 3.57 -1.69 -11.84
C ASP A 159 2.72 -2.93 -11.49
N VAL A 160 1.56 -2.71 -10.86
CA VAL A 160 0.55 -3.73 -10.56
C VAL A 160 -0.63 -3.49 -11.49
N GLN A 161 -1.08 -4.53 -12.19
CA GLN A 161 -2.10 -4.42 -13.24
C GLN A 161 -3.42 -5.14 -12.86
N PRO A 162 -4.58 -4.47 -12.92
CA PRO A 162 -4.77 -3.04 -13.21
C PRO A 162 -4.18 -2.17 -12.08
N PHE A 163 -4.00 -0.87 -12.36
CA PHE A 163 -3.45 0.12 -11.43
C PHE A 163 -3.91 -0.13 -9.99
N HIS A 164 -2.95 -0.39 -9.09
CA HIS A 164 -3.25 -0.67 -7.70
C HIS A 164 -3.44 0.63 -6.91
N GLU A 165 -4.71 0.99 -6.71
CA GLU A 165 -5.12 2.18 -5.97
C GLU A 165 -4.91 2.01 -4.46
N LEU A 166 -4.19 2.95 -3.85
CA LEU A 166 -4.02 3.06 -2.39
C LEU A 166 -4.90 4.16 -1.80
N ILE A 167 -4.93 5.32 -2.46
CA ILE A 167 -5.68 6.49 -2.00
C ILE A 167 -6.35 7.13 -3.21
N LYS A 168 -7.68 7.27 -3.13
CA LYS A 168 -8.45 8.14 -4.01
C LYS A 168 -8.52 9.53 -3.40
N VAL A 169 -8.31 10.56 -4.22
CA VAL A 169 -8.20 11.94 -3.76
C VAL A 169 -9.11 12.83 -4.60
N CYS A 170 -9.92 13.66 -3.95
CA CYS A 170 -10.61 14.78 -4.61
C CYS A 170 -9.90 16.08 -4.28
N PHE A 171 -9.24 16.70 -5.27
CA PHE A 171 -8.37 17.86 -5.07
C PHE A 171 -8.88 19.10 -5.81
N GLU A 172 -9.15 20.17 -5.07
CA GLU A 172 -9.56 21.47 -5.61
C GLU A 172 -8.36 22.39 -5.79
N ARG A 173 -7.96 22.57 -7.06
CA ARG A 173 -6.76 23.35 -7.43
C ARG A 173 -6.84 24.81 -7.00
N ASN A 174 -7.98 25.48 -7.14
CA ASN A 174 -8.07 26.92 -6.85
C ASN A 174 -7.86 27.23 -5.36
N LEU A 175 -8.34 26.35 -4.48
CA LEU A 175 -8.14 26.44 -3.04
C LEU A 175 -6.91 25.68 -2.54
N GLN A 176 -6.19 24.99 -3.44
CA GLN A 176 -5.10 24.07 -3.08
C GLN A 176 -5.51 23.13 -1.93
N LYS A 177 -6.77 22.67 -2.00
CA LYS A 177 -7.47 21.95 -0.93
C LYS A 177 -7.78 20.55 -1.37
N THR A 178 -7.42 19.56 -0.56
CA THR A 178 -8.02 18.24 -0.67
C THR A 178 -9.38 18.24 0.02
N ILE A 179 -10.44 17.99 -0.75
CA ILE A 179 -11.82 17.99 -0.26
C ILE A 179 -12.04 16.73 0.59
N TRP A 180 -11.69 15.58 0.04
CA TRP A 180 -11.75 14.28 0.71
C TRP A 180 -10.71 13.33 0.14
N THR A 181 -10.32 12.34 0.94
CA THR A 181 -9.61 11.15 0.47
C THR A 181 -10.38 9.90 0.86
N LYS A 182 -10.18 8.84 0.09
CA LYS A 182 -10.72 7.51 0.36
C LYS A 182 -9.60 6.48 0.28
N HIS A 183 -9.52 5.59 1.25
CA HIS A 183 -8.55 4.49 1.30
C HIS A 183 -9.12 3.31 2.08
N THR A 184 -8.40 2.20 2.08
CA THR A 184 -8.80 0.97 2.79
C THR A 184 -7.74 0.60 3.83
N ILE A 185 -8.16 0.35 5.06
CA ILE A 185 -7.32 -0.26 6.09
C ILE A 185 -7.46 -1.77 5.95
N GLN A 186 -6.36 -2.48 5.72
CA GLN A 186 -6.38 -3.94 5.63
C GLN A 186 -6.20 -4.56 7.01
N GLY A 187 -7.30 -4.85 7.72
CA GLY A 187 -7.26 -5.18 9.16
C GLY A 187 -6.35 -6.35 9.52
N LYS A 188 -6.43 -7.46 8.76
CA LYS A 188 -5.55 -8.62 8.94
C LYS A 188 -4.10 -8.27 8.65
N SER A 189 -3.85 -7.61 7.53
CA SER A 189 -2.48 -7.36 7.07
C SER A 189 -1.75 -6.35 7.94
N LEU A 190 -2.48 -5.39 8.53
CA LEU A 190 -1.91 -4.34 9.36
C LEU A 190 -1.21 -4.86 10.62
N LEU A 191 -1.61 -6.05 11.11
CA LEU A 191 -0.97 -6.73 12.25
C LEU A 191 0.45 -7.25 11.93
N ALA A 192 0.81 -7.37 10.66
CA ALA A 192 2.11 -7.87 10.20
C ALA A 192 2.82 -6.87 9.26
N GLY A 193 2.33 -5.64 9.19
CA GLY A 193 2.87 -4.59 8.34
C GLY A 193 4.28 -4.13 8.74
N ASP A 194 4.91 -3.39 7.84
CA ASP A 194 6.24 -2.84 8.04
C ASP A 194 6.22 -1.71 9.08
N ASN A 195 7.39 -1.41 9.65
CA ASN A 195 7.57 -0.20 10.43
C ASN A 195 7.38 1.05 9.57
N ARG A 196 7.01 2.17 10.22
CA ARG A 196 6.87 3.46 9.52
C ARG A 196 8.25 3.89 8.99
N PRO A 197 8.40 4.17 7.68
CA PRO A 197 9.67 4.64 7.12
C PRO A 197 9.95 6.09 7.54
N ASP A 198 11.22 6.49 7.51
CA ASP A 198 11.56 7.93 7.59
C ASP A 198 11.15 8.60 6.28
N THR A 199 10.22 9.53 6.31
CA THR A 199 9.73 10.15 5.09
C THR A 199 9.18 11.55 5.35
N LYS A 200 9.29 12.39 4.31
CA LYS A 200 8.90 13.79 4.33
C LYS A 200 7.84 14.02 3.28
N PHE A 201 6.96 14.97 3.59
CA PHE A 201 5.95 15.40 2.64
C PHE A 201 6.57 15.92 1.34
N ASN A 202 6.04 15.44 0.22
CA ASN A 202 6.44 15.83 -1.11
C ASN A 202 5.20 15.96 -2.01
N PHE A 203 5.39 16.39 -3.24
CA PHE A 203 4.28 16.69 -4.15
C PHE A 203 3.93 15.51 -5.08
N GLY A 204 4.58 14.35 -4.91
CA GLY A 204 4.49 13.21 -5.82
C GLY A 204 5.43 13.32 -7.03
N PRO A 205 5.42 12.31 -7.90
CA PRO A 205 6.19 12.32 -9.16
C PRO A 205 5.66 13.40 -10.14
N MET A 206 6.38 13.67 -11.22
CA MET A 206 5.92 14.56 -12.30
C MET A 206 4.60 14.02 -12.92
N PRO A 207 3.66 14.87 -13.40
CA PRO A 207 3.78 16.30 -13.71
C PRO A 207 3.30 17.27 -12.62
N PHE A 208 3.15 16.86 -11.36
CA PHE A 208 2.64 17.69 -10.26
C PHE A 208 3.54 18.89 -9.88
N PHE A 209 4.71 18.98 -10.53
CA PHE A 209 5.70 20.05 -10.44
C PHE A 209 6.14 20.60 -11.81
N THR A 210 5.32 20.50 -12.86
CA THR A 210 5.67 21.10 -14.15
C THR A 210 5.75 22.63 -14.08
N PRO A 211 6.82 23.25 -14.61
CA PRO A 211 6.82 24.67 -14.91
C PRO A 211 5.73 24.98 -15.97
N GLY A 212 4.78 25.86 -15.65
CA GLY A 212 3.68 26.27 -16.52
C GLY A 212 2.28 25.97 -15.95
N ASP A 213 1.23 26.49 -16.61
CA ASP A 213 -0.16 26.53 -16.13
C ASP A 213 -0.87 25.17 -15.91
N GLN A 214 -0.17 24.03 -16.03
CA GLN A 214 -0.75 22.68 -15.94
C GLN A 214 -0.47 21.95 -14.60
N SER A 215 0.24 22.55 -13.65
CA SER A 215 0.47 21.95 -12.33
C SER A 215 -0.81 21.97 -11.45
N TYR A 216 -1.07 20.87 -10.73
CA TYR A 216 -2.12 20.81 -9.70
C TYR A 216 -1.82 21.75 -8.53
N PHE A 217 -0.55 21.99 -8.21
CA PHE A 217 -0.15 22.95 -7.19
C PHE A 217 0.26 24.29 -7.79
N THR A 218 -0.39 25.36 -7.34
CA THR A 218 -0.06 26.76 -7.68
C THR A 218 0.72 27.45 -6.55
N VAL A 219 0.97 26.76 -5.43
CA VAL A 219 1.66 27.30 -4.26
C VAL A 219 2.75 26.36 -3.74
N ASN A 220 3.80 26.94 -3.14
CA ASN A 220 4.82 26.18 -2.44
C ASN A 220 4.37 25.90 -0.98
N LEU A 221 3.65 24.79 -0.78
CA LEU A 221 3.17 24.37 0.54
C LEU A 221 4.27 24.26 1.62
N PRO A 222 5.47 23.69 1.36
CA PRO A 222 6.56 23.68 2.34
C PRO A 222 6.87 25.07 2.92
N THR A 223 6.92 26.09 2.07
CA THR A 223 7.16 27.48 2.48
C THR A 223 5.99 28.02 3.31
N LEU A 224 4.75 27.79 2.88
CA LEU A 224 3.56 28.28 3.58
C LEU A 224 3.45 27.73 5.01
N TYR A 225 3.68 26.43 5.21
CA TYR A 225 3.68 25.82 6.54
C TYR A 225 4.79 26.36 7.45
N LYS A 226 5.91 26.84 6.90
CA LYS A 226 6.99 27.46 7.68
C LYS A 226 6.70 28.93 8.02
N SER A 227 6.00 29.66 7.14
CA SER A 227 5.70 31.09 7.31
C SER A 227 4.43 31.38 8.10
N PHE A 228 3.62 30.37 8.41
CA PHE A 228 2.38 30.52 9.18
C PHE A 228 2.49 30.77 10.71
N PRO A 229 3.65 30.78 11.42
CA PRO A 229 3.62 30.98 12.87
C PRO A 229 3.31 32.42 13.35
N TYR A 230 2.93 33.35 12.48
CA TYR A 230 2.53 34.71 12.90
C TYR A 230 1.01 34.80 13.14
N ILE A 231 0.60 34.32 14.31
CA ILE A 231 -0.72 34.50 14.95
C ILE A 231 -1.15 35.99 14.99
N THR A 232 -0.20 36.91 14.84
CA THR A 232 -0.34 38.37 14.89
C THR A 232 -1.32 38.95 13.85
N ARG A 233 -1.82 38.16 12.89
CA ARG A 233 -2.88 38.60 11.95
C ARG A 233 -4.30 38.15 12.31
N LEU A 234 -4.48 37.32 13.34
CA LEU A 234 -5.77 36.71 13.66
C LEU A 234 -6.54 37.41 14.80
N GLY A 235 -6.03 38.48 15.39
CA GLY A 235 -6.65 39.10 16.57
C GLY A 235 -6.73 38.15 17.78
N LEU A 236 -5.96 37.06 17.75
CA LEU A 236 -5.90 36.02 18.78
C LEU A 236 -4.74 36.29 19.77
N GLU A 237 -4.39 37.54 20.01
CA GLU A 237 -3.22 37.92 20.81
C GLU A 237 -3.28 37.33 22.24
N ASP A 238 -4.46 37.31 22.85
CA ASP A 238 -4.68 36.69 24.17
C ASP A 238 -4.54 35.16 24.17
N PHE A 239 -4.80 34.50 23.03
CA PHE A 239 -4.66 33.04 22.88
C PHE A 239 -3.22 32.65 22.52
N ALA A 240 -2.52 33.52 21.78
CA ALA A 240 -1.14 33.36 21.32
C ALA A 240 -0.13 33.30 22.47
N ILE A 241 -0.34 34.13 23.50
CA ILE A 241 0.58 34.31 24.63
C ILE A 241 0.69 33.05 25.50
N LYS A 242 -0.33 32.18 25.51
CA LYS A 242 -0.38 30.99 26.37
C LYS A 242 0.11 29.69 25.71
N CYS A 243 0.25 29.66 24.37
CA CYS A 243 0.33 28.43 23.58
C CYS A 243 1.33 28.50 22.40
N SER A 244 2.45 29.22 22.54
CA SER A 244 3.36 29.52 21.41
C SER A 244 3.90 28.28 20.66
N GLU A 245 4.17 27.16 21.34
CA GLU A 245 4.59 25.91 20.68
C GLU A 245 3.42 25.07 20.14
N SER A 246 2.20 25.28 20.65
CA SER A 246 0.99 24.52 20.29
C SER A 246 0.19 25.15 19.15
N LEU A 247 0.49 26.39 18.75
CA LEU A 247 -0.22 27.14 17.71
C LEU A 247 0.46 27.06 16.34
N ARG A 248 0.95 25.87 15.98
CA ARG A 248 1.42 25.55 14.62
C ARG A 248 0.38 24.75 13.86
N LEU A 249 0.30 24.95 12.55
CA LEU A 249 -0.40 24.05 11.64
C LEU A 249 0.56 22.99 11.11
N ASP A 250 0.20 21.73 11.29
CA ASP A 250 0.86 20.58 10.70
C ASP A 250 0.17 20.19 9.38
N LYS A 251 0.87 19.36 8.59
CA LYS A 251 0.31 18.67 7.43
C LYS A 251 -0.50 17.47 7.93
N GLY A 252 -1.75 17.69 8.31
CA GLY A 252 -2.63 16.64 8.82
C GLY A 252 -2.94 15.64 7.72
N HIS A 253 -2.62 14.36 7.93
CA HIS A 253 -2.90 13.33 6.94
C HIS A 253 -4.41 13.07 6.84
N MET A 254 -4.91 12.83 5.62
CA MET A 254 -6.29 12.40 5.41
C MET A 254 -6.40 10.87 5.37
N ALA A 255 -5.51 10.22 4.62
CA ALA A 255 -5.18 8.81 4.77
C ALA A 255 -3.84 8.70 5.52
N PRO A 256 -3.81 8.39 6.83
CA PRO A 256 -2.58 8.39 7.61
C PRO A 256 -1.68 7.19 7.28
N SER A 257 -0.36 7.37 7.38
CA SER A 257 0.61 6.28 7.16
C SER A 257 0.37 5.03 8.02
N GLY A 258 -0.27 5.19 9.19
CA GLY A 258 -0.61 4.06 10.06
C GLY A 258 -1.69 3.13 9.50
N ASP A 259 -2.39 3.52 8.44
CA ASP A 259 -3.47 2.75 7.82
C ASP A 259 -2.96 1.81 6.71
N PHE A 260 -1.71 1.96 6.29
CA PHE A 260 -1.08 1.19 5.21
C PHE A 260 -0.16 0.09 5.73
N VAL A 261 0.08 -0.93 4.90
CA VAL A 261 0.73 -2.17 5.37
C VAL A 261 2.25 -2.11 5.15
N THR A 262 2.71 -1.94 3.91
CA THR A 262 4.14 -1.93 3.58
C THR A 262 4.78 -0.55 3.70
N SER A 263 6.09 -0.47 3.89
CA SER A 263 6.79 0.81 3.97
C SER A 263 6.57 1.66 2.71
N THR A 264 6.49 1.03 1.54
CA THR A 264 6.22 1.68 0.26
C THR A 264 4.81 2.26 0.18
N GLU A 265 3.78 1.54 0.65
CA GLU A 265 2.43 2.11 0.77
C GLU A 265 2.39 3.26 1.80
N LYS A 266 3.09 3.13 2.93
CA LYS A 266 3.17 4.18 3.95
C LYS A 266 3.77 5.47 3.39
N GLN A 267 4.72 5.38 2.47
CA GLN A 267 5.29 6.56 1.82
C GLN A 267 4.30 7.28 0.92
N ALA A 268 3.37 6.55 0.28
CA ALA A 268 2.34 7.13 -0.58
C ALA A 268 1.43 8.11 0.18
N SER A 269 1.31 7.96 1.51
CA SER A 269 0.51 8.86 2.34
C SER A 269 1.11 10.26 2.50
N PHE A 270 2.40 10.46 2.19
CA PHE A 270 3.11 11.72 2.40
C PHE A 270 3.02 12.67 1.20
N TYR A 271 2.07 12.48 0.30
CA TYR A 271 1.80 13.47 -0.74
C TYR A 271 0.96 14.61 -0.20
N TYR A 272 1.29 15.84 -0.57
CA TYR A 272 0.54 17.03 -0.14
C TYR A 272 -0.95 16.96 -0.48
N ILE A 273 -1.31 16.30 -1.59
CA ILE A 273 -2.71 16.05 -1.99
C ILE A 273 -3.45 15.11 -1.04
N ASN A 274 -2.77 14.45 -0.10
CA ASN A 274 -3.35 13.62 0.96
C ASN A 274 -3.31 14.33 2.32
N SER A 275 -3.31 15.67 2.33
CA SER A 275 -3.25 16.44 3.58
C SER A 275 -4.12 17.69 3.57
N PHE A 276 -4.49 18.13 4.77
CA PHE A 276 -5.03 19.46 5.02
C PHE A 276 -4.25 20.15 6.14
N PRO A 277 -4.29 21.49 6.24
CA PRO A 277 -3.71 22.20 7.38
C PRO A 277 -4.47 21.84 8.66
N GLN A 278 -3.78 21.37 9.69
CA GLN A 278 -4.41 20.98 10.95
C GLN A 278 -3.63 21.51 12.14
N TRP A 279 -4.31 22.01 13.18
CA TRP A 279 -3.63 22.42 14.41
C TRP A 279 -2.84 21.26 15.00
N SER A 280 -1.59 21.53 15.37
CA SER A 280 -0.66 20.49 15.85
C SER A 280 -1.21 19.76 17.08
N THR A 281 -1.90 20.47 17.96
CA THR A 281 -2.60 19.91 19.13
C THR A 281 -3.75 18.97 18.78
N ILE A 282 -4.42 19.20 17.65
CA ILE A 282 -5.48 18.32 17.15
C ILE A 282 -4.86 17.11 16.44
N ASN A 283 -3.97 17.37 15.48
CA ASN A 283 -3.28 16.37 14.65
C ASN A 283 -2.56 15.32 15.52
N GLN A 284 -1.73 15.77 16.47
CA GLN A 284 -0.92 14.90 17.32
C GLN A 284 -1.66 14.45 18.59
N GLY A 285 -2.87 14.98 18.83
CA GLY A 285 -3.67 14.72 20.02
C GLY A 285 -4.92 13.90 19.69
N ASN A 286 -6.07 14.56 19.69
CA ASN A 286 -7.36 13.88 19.57
C ASN A 286 -7.55 13.18 18.23
N TRP A 287 -7.06 13.76 17.13
CA TRP A 287 -7.19 13.16 15.81
C TRP A 287 -6.40 11.86 15.69
N LEU A 288 -5.15 11.84 16.20
CA LEU A 288 -4.34 10.62 16.27
C LEU A 288 -5.03 9.49 17.07
N LYS A 289 -5.77 9.83 18.14
CA LYS A 289 -6.55 8.83 18.90
C LYS A 289 -7.70 8.25 18.07
N VAL A 290 -8.35 9.07 17.24
CA VAL A 290 -9.39 8.60 16.31
C VAL A 290 -8.76 7.64 15.30
N GLU A 291 -7.65 8.03 14.67
CA GLU A 291 -6.92 7.17 13.71
C GLU A 291 -6.54 5.81 14.33
N PHE A 292 -5.96 5.81 15.53
CA PHE A 292 -5.64 4.58 16.25
C PHE A 292 -6.88 3.74 16.60
N SER A 293 -8.00 4.38 16.95
CA SER A 293 -9.23 3.65 17.28
C SER A 293 -9.78 2.91 16.06
N VAL A 294 -9.75 3.54 14.88
CA VAL A 294 -10.17 2.91 13.61
C VAL A 294 -9.22 1.78 13.21
N GLN A 295 -7.90 1.99 13.32
CA GLN A 295 -6.92 0.92 13.07
C GLN A 295 -7.13 -0.27 14.01
N ASN A 296 -7.39 -0.01 15.30
CA ASN A 296 -7.65 -1.07 16.27
C ASN A 296 -8.94 -1.82 15.96
N LEU A 297 -9.98 -1.12 15.50
CA LEU A 297 -11.23 -1.75 15.04
C LEU A 297 -10.95 -2.70 13.85
N ALA A 298 -10.27 -2.23 12.81
CA ALA A 298 -9.93 -3.07 11.64
C ALA A 298 -9.13 -4.32 12.05
N LYS A 299 -8.10 -4.15 12.89
CA LYS A 299 -7.28 -5.25 13.41
C LYS A 299 -8.09 -6.24 14.26
N HIS A 300 -9.00 -5.73 15.10
CA HIS A 300 -9.83 -6.56 15.96
C HIS A 300 -10.83 -7.40 15.16
N LEU A 301 -11.48 -6.79 14.16
CA LEU A 301 -12.39 -7.49 13.26
C LEU A 301 -11.64 -8.45 12.32
N GLY A 302 -10.38 -8.12 11.98
CA GLY A 302 -9.64 -8.82 10.94
C GLY A 302 -10.28 -8.63 9.56
N GLU A 303 -10.95 -7.50 9.37
CA GLU A 303 -11.67 -7.11 8.16
C GLU A 303 -11.08 -5.83 7.58
N ASP A 304 -11.30 -5.65 6.28
CA ASP A 304 -10.87 -4.46 5.58
C ASP A 304 -11.91 -3.36 5.78
N LEU A 305 -11.50 -2.20 6.28
CA LEU A 305 -12.40 -1.06 6.49
C LEU A 305 -12.16 -0.01 5.42
N GLU A 306 -13.24 0.44 4.77
CA GLU A 306 -13.17 1.56 3.83
C GLU A 306 -13.38 2.87 4.56
N ILE A 307 -12.44 3.80 4.34
CA ILE A 307 -12.36 5.03 5.10
C ILE A 307 -12.45 6.21 4.15
N ILE A 308 -13.33 7.17 4.44
CA ILE A 308 -13.36 8.47 3.76
C ILE A 308 -13.07 9.55 4.79
N THR A 309 -12.05 10.36 4.54
CA THR A 309 -11.65 11.47 5.42
C THR A 309 -11.85 12.79 4.69
N GLY A 310 -12.27 13.85 5.39
CA GLY A 310 -12.45 15.17 4.80
C GLY A 310 -12.35 16.33 5.79
N GLY A 311 -12.28 17.54 5.24
CA GLY A 311 -12.34 18.80 5.97
C GLY A 311 -13.57 19.62 5.57
N LEU A 312 -14.33 20.07 6.55
CA LEU A 312 -15.56 20.85 6.36
C LEU A 312 -15.37 22.29 6.85
N GLU A 313 -15.97 23.23 6.10
CA GLU A 313 -15.94 24.67 6.37
C GLU A 313 -14.51 25.26 6.39
N VAL A 314 -14.40 26.53 6.76
CA VAL A 314 -13.13 27.24 6.98
C VAL A 314 -13.16 27.83 8.37
N LEU A 315 -12.21 27.46 9.22
CA LEU A 315 -12.13 27.93 10.60
C LEU A 315 -11.92 29.44 10.62
N LYS A 316 -12.94 30.22 11.00
CA LYS A 316 -12.84 31.68 11.22
C LYS A 316 -12.07 32.44 10.11
N ASP A 317 -12.29 32.07 8.85
CA ASP A 317 -11.56 32.63 7.70
C ASP A 317 -10.02 32.55 7.79
N ILE A 318 -9.49 31.48 8.41
CA ILE A 318 -8.06 31.21 8.54
C ILE A 318 -7.55 30.42 7.33
N TYR A 319 -6.45 30.90 6.73
CA TYR A 319 -5.81 30.28 5.56
C TYR A 319 -4.29 30.29 5.69
N LEU A 320 -3.58 29.25 5.22
CA LEU A 320 -2.10 29.26 5.19
C LEU A 320 -1.52 30.35 4.28
N LYS A 321 -2.29 30.76 3.29
CA LYS A 321 -1.99 31.85 2.36
C LYS A 321 -3.28 32.60 2.08
N SER A 322 -3.25 33.92 2.16
CA SER A 322 -4.34 34.78 1.67
C SER A 322 -4.18 35.01 0.16
N ASP A 323 -5.16 35.64 -0.49
CA ASP A 323 -5.30 35.82 -1.95
C ASP A 323 -4.00 35.91 -2.79
N PRO A 324 -3.98 35.38 -4.04
CA PRO A 324 -5.11 34.79 -4.80
C PRO A 324 -5.26 33.26 -4.70
N ASN A 325 -4.48 32.57 -3.85
CA ASN A 325 -4.50 31.11 -3.72
C ASN A 325 -4.71 30.71 -2.25
N LYS A 326 -5.95 30.83 -1.80
CA LYS A 326 -6.35 30.61 -0.41
C LYS A 326 -6.26 29.13 -0.07
N VAL A 327 -5.37 28.76 0.84
CA VAL A 327 -5.28 27.38 1.37
C VAL A 327 -6.02 27.30 2.71
N PRO A 328 -7.28 26.84 2.74
CA PRO A 328 -8.13 26.94 3.93
C PRO A 328 -7.69 26.00 5.05
N VAL A 329 -7.80 26.49 6.28
CA VAL A 329 -7.77 25.64 7.47
C VAL A 329 -9.20 25.19 7.74
N PRO A 330 -9.52 23.88 7.71
CA PRO A 330 -10.87 23.41 7.99
C PRO A 330 -11.29 23.71 9.43
N ASP A 331 -12.57 24.01 9.63
CA ASP A 331 -13.16 24.14 10.98
C ASP A 331 -13.39 22.76 11.60
N PHE A 332 -13.89 21.83 10.80
CA PHE A 332 -14.13 20.45 11.21
C PHE A 332 -13.36 19.47 10.35
N THR A 333 -12.85 18.42 10.98
CA THR A 333 -12.27 17.25 10.31
C THR A 333 -13.14 16.04 10.61
N TRP A 334 -13.46 15.25 9.59
CA TRP A 334 -14.39 14.13 9.72
C TRP A 334 -13.83 12.86 9.06
N LYS A 335 -14.32 11.70 9.52
CA LYS A 335 -14.01 10.38 8.96
C LYS A 335 -15.28 9.54 8.93
N ILE A 336 -15.56 8.90 7.79
CA ILE A 336 -16.64 7.92 7.59
C ILE A 336 -15.97 6.55 7.45
N ILE A 337 -16.55 5.54 8.09
CA ILE A 337 -16.01 4.18 8.19
C ILE A 337 -17.11 3.23 7.71
N PHE A 338 -16.80 2.37 6.74
CA PHE A 338 -17.69 1.34 6.20
C PHE A 338 -17.18 -0.05 6.52
#